data_AF-A0A831YH19-F1
#
_entry.id   AF-A0A831YH19-F1
#
_cell.length_a   1.000
_cell.length_b   1.000
_cell.length_c   1.000
_cell.angle_alpha   90.00
_cell.angle_beta   90.00
_cell.angle_gamma   90.00
#
_symmetry.space_group_name_H-M   'P 1'
#
loop_
_entity.id
_entity.type
_entity.pdbx_description
1 polymer ?
#
loop_
_entity_poly.entity_id
_entity_poly.type
_entity_poly.pdbx_seq_one_letter_code
_entity_poly.pdbx_strand_id
1 'polypeptide(L)'
;MRQFIAKISTIALLGLAALPALSLTQAAQAAPAKPAVLATIPVGDLDLSQPDHARLFKARVEAAGKAVCDARTQAERLDRFSAKACRIDIRDEVESKLSREQAKALRSVGG
;
A
#
# COMPACT_ATOMS: atom_id res chain seq x y z
N MET A 1 3.96 -22.96 12.97
CA MET A 1 3.02 -22.01 12.33
C MET A 1 3.71 -20.66 12.22
N ARG A 2 3.92 -20.15 11.00
CA ARG A 2 4.74 -18.97 10.74
C ARG A 2 3.84 -17.84 10.24
N GLN A 3 3.78 -16.76 11.00
CA GLN A 3 2.93 -15.60 10.74
C GLN A 3 3.55 -14.77 9.62
N PHE A 4 2.81 -14.51 8.54
CA PHE A 4 3.27 -13.68 7.43
C PHE A 4 2.48 -12.35 7.44
N ILE A 5 3.22 -11.24 7.57
CA ILE A 5 2.69 -9.88 7.53
C ILE A 5 3.17 -9.26 6.22
N ALA A 6 2.24 -8.99 5.30
CA ALA A 6 2.52 -8.32 4.05
C ALA A 6 2.72 -6.82 4.30
N LYS A 7 3.97 -6.34 4.29
CA LYS A 7 4.30 -4.91 4.46
C LYS A 7 4.52 -4.25 3.10
N ILE A 8 3.71 -3.25 2.80
CA ILE A 8 3.82 -2.42 1.59
C ILE A 8 5.00 -1.43 1.74
N SER A 9 5.83 -1.26 0.71
CA SER A 9 7.08 -0.48 0.80
C SER A 9 7.47 0.14 -0.53
N THR A 10 7.41 1.47 -0.62
CA THR A 10 7.76 2.26 -1.81
C THR A 10 9.26 2.57 -1.88
N ILE A 11 9.85 2.42 -3.07
CA ILE A 11 11.22 2.85 -3.38
C ILE A 11 11.15 4.29 -3.87
N ALA A 12 11.53 5.25 -3.02
CA ALA A 12 11.63 6.66 -3.41
C ALA A 12 12.99 6.93 -4.09
N LEU A 13 13.02 6.91 -5.42
CA LEU A 13 14.10 7.51 -6.21
C LEU A 13 13.90 9.03 -6.23
N LEU A 14 14.30 9.72 -5.16
CA LEU A 14 14.36 11.19 -5.13
C LEU A 14 15.80 11.64 -5.38
N GLY A 15 16.10 11.90 -6.65
CA GLY A 15 17.26 12.69 -7.03
C GLY A 15 17.00 14.17 -6.71
N LEU A 16 17.50 14.64 -5.57
CA LEU A 16 17.55 16.06 -5.23
C LEU A 16 19.01 16.46 -4.97
N ALA A 17 19.72 16.74 -6.06
CA ALA A 17 21.00 17.44 -6.01
C ALA A 17 20.74 18.95 -6.12
N ALA A 18 20.55 19.62 -4.99
CA ALA A 18 20.80 21.05 -4.84
C ALA A 18 20.98 21.34 -3.35
N LEU A 19 22.22 21.33 -2.90
CA LEU A 19 22.63 21.82 -1.59
C LEU A 19 22.56 23.36 -1.58
N PRO A 20 21.97 23.95 -0.55
CA PRO A 20 22.51 25.16 0.05
C PRO A 20 23.07 24.82 1.43
N ALA A 21 24.34 25.15 1.61
CA ALA A 21 25.02 25.08 2.89
C ALA A 21 24.42 26.10 3.89
N LEU A 22 24.32 25.67 5.14
CA LEU A 22 24.20 26.48 6.36
C LEU A 22 22.87 27.22 6.62
N SER A 23 22.00 26.60 7.40
CA SER A 23 21.32 27.29 8.50
C SER A 23 20.87 26.28 9.57
N LEU A 24 21.15 26.64 10.81
CA LEU A 24 21.00 25.86 12.03
C LEU A 24 19.53 25.55 12.33
N THR A 25 19.05 24.35 12.00
CA THR A 25 17.99 23.69 12.78
C THR A 25 18.13 22.19 12.62
N GLN A 26 18.70 21.52 13.63
CA GLN A 26 18.57 20.08 13.77
C GLN A 26 17.11 19.77 14.13
N ALA A 27 16.25 19.63 13.12
CA ALA A 27 14.98 18.94 13.24
C ALA A 27 15.10 17.66 12.44
N ALA A 28 15.67 16.64 13.09
CA ALA A 28 15.27 15.23 13.02
C ALA A 28 14.56 14.77 11.73
N GLN A 29 15.20 14.91 10.57
CA GLN A 29 14.83 14.13 9.38
C GLN A 29 15.46 12.74 9.52
N ALA A 30 15.24 12.07 10.66
CA ALA A 30 15.41 10.64 10.73
C ALA A 30 14.31 10.07 9.83
N ALA A 31 14.59 10.01 8.53
CA ALA A 31 13.83 9.24 7.57
C ALA A 31 13.55 7.91 8.28
N PRO A 32 12.28 7.53 8.50
CA PRO A 32 12.00 6.33 9.23
C PRO A 32 12.74 5.21 8.52
N ALA A 33 13.62 4.50 9.24
CA ALA A 33 14.41 3.38 8.73
C ALA A 33 13.53 2.20 8.25
N LYS A 34 12.21 2.40 8.24
CA LYS A 34 11.18 1.52 7.73
C LYS A 34 10.30 2.37 6.80
N PRO A 35 9.97 1.87 5.61
CA PRO A 35 9.03 2.53 4.70
C PRO A 35 7.73 2.87 5.44
N ALA A 36 7.18 4.06 5.15
CA ALA A 36 5.94 4.52 5.78
C ALA A 36 4.82 3.52 5.48
N VAL A 37 4.30 2.88 6.53
CA VAL A 37 3.17 1.95 6.39
C VAL A 37 1.91 2.78 6.23
N LEU A 38 1.41 2.89 5.00
CA LEU A 38 0.22 3.71 4.68
C LEU A 38 -1.08 3.06 5.15
N ALA A 39 -1.14 1.72 5.15
CA ALA A 39 -2.25 0.94 5.70
C ALA A 39 -1.78 -0.45 6.11
N THR A 40 -2.42 -1.03 7.13
CA THR A 40 -2.24 -2.43 7.52
C THR A 40 -3.51 -3.19 7.21
N ILE A 41 -3.42 -4.22 6.37
CA ILE A 41 -4.56 -5.07 6.00
C ILE A 41 -4.38 -6.42 6.69
N PRO A 42 -5.24 -6.79 7.65
CA PRO A 42 -5.17 -8.10 8.29
C PRO A 42 -5.60 -9.19 7.30
N VAL A 43 -4.72 -10.20 7.17
CA VAL A 43 -4.92 -11.38 6.30
C VAL A 43 -4.84 -12.68 7.08
N GLY A 44 -4.21 -12.68 8.27
CA GLY A 44 -3.99 -13.90 9.05
C GLY A 44 -5.27 -14.55 9.58
N ASP A 45 -6.38 -13.82 9.59
CA ASP A 45 -7.72 -14.30 9.94
C ASP A 45 -8.49 -14.87 8.73
N LEU A 46 -7.92 -14.82 7.52
CA LEU A 46 -8.58 -15.20 6.28
C LEU A 46 -7.93 -16.41 5.63
N ASP A 47 -8.77 -17.37 5.26
CA ASP A 47 -8.40 -18.44 4.33
C ASP A 47 -8.75 -18.02 2.90
N LEU A 48 -7.77 -17.47 2.17
CA LEU A 48 -7.97 -16.96 0.81
C LEU A 48 -8.30 -18.05 -0.23
N SER A 49 -8.23 -19.33 0.12
CA SER A 49 -8.74 -20.40 -0.75
C SER A 49 -10.27 -20.45 -0.77
N GLN A 50 -10.94 -19.90 0.26
CA GLN A 50 -12.39 -19.81 0.34
C GLN A 50 -12.89 -18.51 -0.32
N PRO A 51 -13.93 -18.59 -1.15
CA PRO A 51 -14.41 -17.44 -1.92
C PRO A 51 -14.95 -16.31 -1.03
N ASP A 52 -15.61 -16.63 0.10
CA ASP A 52 -16.10 -15.62 1.03
C ASP A 52 -14.98 -14.83 1.70
N HIS A 53 -13.94 -15.52 2.15
CA HIS A 53 -12.76 -14.89 2.73
C HIS A 53 -11.96 -14.09 1.70
N ALA A 54 -11.87 -14.57 0.46
CA ALA A 54 -11.26 -13.82 -0.63
C ALA A 54 -12.05 -12.54 -0.96
N ARG A 55 -13.39 -12.58 -0.95
CA ARG A 55 -14.25 -11.39 -1.09
C ARG A 55 -14.04 -10.41 0.06
N LEU A 56 -13.97 -10.90 1.30
CA LEU A 56 -13.73 -10.07 2.47
C LEU A 56 -12.35 -9.41 2.40
N PHE A 57 -11.32 -10.15 2.00
CA PHE A 57 -9.98 -9.61 1.79
C PHE A 57 -9.99 -8.51 0.73
N LYS A 58 -10.63 -8.75 -0.43
CA LYS A 58 -10.78 -7.76 -1.49
C LYS A 58 -11.44 -6.48 -0.99
N ALA A 59 -12.55 -6.60 -0.24
CA ALA A 59 -13.24 -5.45 0.34
C ALA A 59 -12.35 -4.66 1.31
N ARG A 60 -11.51 -5.34 2.12
CA ARG A 60 -10.53 -4.67 3.00
C ARG A 60 -9.46 -3.93 2.19
N VAL A 61 -8.96 -4.52 1.11
CA VAL A 61 -7.98 -3.88 0.20
C VAL A 61 -8.59 -2.65 -0.45
N GLU A 62 -9.82 -2.73 -0.95
CA GLU A 62 -10.52 -1.60 -1.56
C GLU A 62 -10.78 -0.47 -0.57
N ALA A 63 -11.21 -0.79 0.65
CA ALA A 63 -11.44 0.20 1.70
C ALA A 63 -10.14 0.90 2.12
N ALA A 64 -9.06 0.12 2.33
CA ALA A 64 -7.75 0.66 2.66
C ALA A 64 -7.18 1.51 1.51
N GLY A 65 -7.29 1.02 0.27
CA GLY A 65 -6.83 1.74 -0.91
C GLY A 65 -7.59 3.04 -1.12
N LYS A 66 -8.91 3.05 -0.92
CA LYS A 66 -9.70 4.28 -0.94
C LYS A 66 -9.22 5.28 0.13
N ALA A 67 -9.04 4.84 1.37
CA ALA A 67 -8.60 5.73 2.45
C ALA A 67 -7.21 6.35 2.17
N VAL A 68 -6.25 5.52 1.77
CA VAL A 68 -4.88 5.97 1.45
C VAL A 68 -4.86 6.91 0.26
N CYS A 69 -5.53 6.54 -0.83
CA CYS A 69 -5.50 7.33 -2.06
C CYS A 69 -6.28 8.64 -1.92
N ASP A 70 -7.43 8.63 -1.23
CA ASP A 70 -8.19 9.86 -1.00
C ASP A 70 -7.40 10.82 -0.09
N ALA A 71 -6.73 10.31 0.95
CA ALA A 71 -5.86 11.11 1.81
C ALA A 71 -4.68 11.71 1.03
N ARG A 72 -4.03 10.91 0.17
CA ARG A 72 -2.93 11.36 -0.68
C ARG A 72 -3.39 12.44 -1.67
N THR A 73 -4.50 12.21 -2.35
CA THR A 73 -5.08 13.17 -3.31
C THR A 73 -5.41 14.49 -2.62
N GLN A 74 -5.93 14.47 -1.39
CA GLN A 74 -6.18 15.67 -0.61
C GLN A 74 -4.90 16.39 -0.19
N ALA A 75 -3.90 15.65 0.31
CA ALA A 75 -2.63 16.21 0.77
C ALA A 75 -1.82 16.84 -0.37
N GLU A 76 -1.80 16.21 -1.54
CA GLU A 76 -1.02 16.62 -2.71
C GLU A 76 -1.84 17.45 -3.72
N ARG A 77 -3.12 17.75 -3.43
CA ARG A 77 -4.07 18.44 -4.34
C ARG A 77 -4.12 17.84 -5.74
N LEU A 78 -4.09 16.51 -5.81
CA LEU A 78 -4.12 15.78 -7.06
C LEU A 78 -5.55 15.67 -7.61
N ASP A 79 -5.64 15.30 -8.88
CA ASP A 79 -6.92 15.09 -9.55
C ASP A 79 -7.48 13.66 -9.27
N ARG A 80 -8.70 13.40 -9.75
CA ARG A 80 -9.35 12.10 -9.54
C ARG A 80 -8.67 10.94 -10.29
N PHE A 81 -7.98 11.20 -11.39
CA PHE A 81 -7.21 10.20 -12.11
C PHE A 81 -6.05 9.70 -11.26
N SER A 82 -5.38 10.61 -10.54
CA SER A 82 -4.33 10.26 -9.58
C SER A 82 -4.82 9.35 -8.46
N ALA A 83 -6.04 9.58 -7.95
CA ALA A 83 -6.66 8.68 -6.96
C ALA A 83 -6.93 7.29 -7.54
N LYS A 84 -7.32 7.19 -8.82
CA LYS A 84 -7.53 5.92 -9.51
C LYS A 84 -6.22 5.16 -9.74
N ALA A 85 -5.18 5.85 -10.21
CA ALA A 85 -3.85 5.26 -10.39
C ALA A 85 -3.31 4.70 -9.07
N CYS A 86 -3.39 5.47 -7.98
CA CYS A 86 -3.01 5.02 -6.65
C CYS A 86 -3.72 3.72 -6.21
N ARG A 87 -5.01 3.57 -6.52
CA ARG A 87 -5.75 2.34 -6.19
C ARG A 87 -5.29 1.13 -7.01
N ILE A 88 -4.85 1.34 -8.25
CA ILE A 88 -4.25 0.29 -9.08
C ILE A 88 -2.91 -0.13 -8.48
N ASP A 89 -2.04 0.82 -8.13
CA ASP A 89 -0.74 0.54 -7.52
C ASP A 89 -0.88 -0.26 -6.22
N ILE A 90 -1.85 0.09 -5.37
CA ILE A 90 -2.13 -0.65 -4.13
C ILE A 90 -2.59 -2.09 -4.44
N ARG A 91 -3.43 -2.29 -5.45
CA ARG A 91 -3.87 -3.64 -5.84
C ARG A 91 -2.71 -4.47 -6.35
N ASP A 92 -1.89 -3.91 -7.25
CA ASP A 92 -0.74 -4.59 -7.83
C ASP A 92 0.28 -4.96 -6.74
N GLU A 93 0.48 -4.06 -5.77
CA GLU A 93 1.35 -4.34 -4.64
C GLU A 93 0.78 -5.43 -3.72
N VAL A 94 -0.52 -5.42 -3.44
CA VAL A 94 -1.16 -6.51 -2.69
C VAL A 94 -0.99 -7.83 -3.43
N GLU A 95 -1.27 -7.89 -4.73
CA GLU A 95 -1.09 -9.09 -5.55
C GLU A 95 0.36 -9.59 -5.53
N SER A 96 1.34 -8.69 -5.54
CA SER A 96 2.76 -9.05 -5.46
C SER A 96 3.17 -9.74 -4.15
N LYS A 97 2.38 -9.58 -3.09
CA LYS A 97 2.63 -10.17 -1.76
C LYS A 97 1.86 -11.47 -1.53
N LEU A 98 0.95 -11.82 -2.44
CA LEU A 98 0.21 -13.08 -2.39
C LEU A 98 1.00 -14.21 -3.04
N SER A 99 0.78 -15.44 -2.58
CA SER A 99 1.21 -16.61 -3.35
C SER A 99 0.43 -16.71 -4.66
N ARG A 100 0.95 -17.46 -5.64
CA ARG A 100 0.27 -17.68 -6.94
C ARG A 100 -1.15 -18.22 -6.76
N GLU A 101 -1.34 -19.15 -5.84
CA GLU A 101 -2.65 -19.74 -5.53
C GLU A 101 -3.60 -18.73 -4.90
N GLN A 102 -3.11 -17.91 -3.97
CA GLN A 102 -3.91 -16.86 -3.33
C GLN A 102 -4.31 -15.77 -4.35
N ALA A 103 -3.39 -15.36 -5.22
CA ALA A 103 -3.68 -14.41 -6.29
C ALA A 103 -4.67 -14.98 -7.32
N LYS A 104 -4.62 -16.29 -7.59
CA LYS A 104 -5.59 -16.97 -8.46
C LYS A 104 -6.98 -17.00 -7.82
N ALA A 105 -7.07 -17.37 -6.54
CA ALA A 105 -8.33 -17.39 -5.80
C ALA A 105 -8.94 -15.98 -5.72
N LEU A 106 -8.13 -14.95 -5.45
CA LEU A 106 -8.60 -13.57 -5.39
C LEU A 106 -9.13 -13.07 -6.74
N ARG A 107 -8.48 -13.44 -7.86
CA ARG A 107 -8.96 -13.10 -9.21
C ARG A 107 -10.28 -13.79 -9.54
N SER A 108 -10.52 -15.00 -9.02
CA SER A 108 -11.75 -15.75 -9.27
C SER A 108 -13.01 -15.14 -8.63
N VAL A 109 -12.84 -14.32 -7.57
CA VAL A 109 -13.93 -13.58 -6.92
C VAL A 109 -14.05 -12.13 -7.45
N GLY A 110 -13.26 -11.77 -8.46
CA GLY A 110 -13.05 -10.40 -8.93
C GLY A 110 -13.87 -9.95 -10.13
N GLY A 111 -14.84 -10.76 -10.60
CA GLY A 111 -15.72 -10.44 -11.73
C GLY A 111 -16.65 -9.26 -11.48
#